data_AF-A0A7V6D0N1-F1
#
_entry.id   AF-A0A7V6D0N1-F1
#
_cell.length_a   1.000
_cell.length_b   1.000
_cell.length_c   1.000
_cell.angle_alpha   90.00
_cell.angle_beta   90.00
_cell.angle_gamma   90.00
#
_symmetry.space_group_name_H-M   'P 1'
#
loop_
_entity.id
_entity.type
_entity.pdbx_description
1 polymer ?
#
loop_
_entity_poly.entity_id
_entity_poly.type
_entity_poly.pdbx_seq_one_letter_code
_entity_poly.pdbx_strand_id
1 'polypeptide(L)' 'TMLMCVELMLNAVNLSFVAFAYRLQQVDGHIFAFFVMVIAAAEAAVGLAIVLALFRYRAAVEADEVGVLRL' A
#
# COMPACT_ATOMS: atom_id res chain seq x y z
N THR A 1 6.18 -10.63 0.23
CA THR A 1 5.48 -10.39 1.51
C THR A 1 5.32 -8.91 1.80
N MET A 2 6.30 -8.06 1.50
CA MET A 2 6.25 -6.62 1.81
C MET A 2 4.99 -5.89 1.30
N LEU A 3 4.60 -6.05 0.03
CA LEU A 3 3.39 -5.39 -0.50
C LEU A 3 2.12 -5.77 0.28
N MET A 4 1.97 -7.05 0.63
CA MET A 4 0.85 -7.51 1.45
C MET A 4 0.87 -6.92 2.86
N CYS A 5 2.05 -6.68 3.44
CA CYS A 5 2.16 -5.99 4.72
C CYS A 5 1.70 -4.53 4.62
N VAL A 6 1.99 -3.84 3.51
CA VAL A 6 1.53 -2.46 3.27
C VAL A 6 0.01 -2.41 3.16
N GLU A 7 -0.61 -3.32 2.41
CA GLU A 7 -2.07 -3.43 2.32
C GLU A 7 -2.74 -3.63 3.69
N LEU A 8 -2.17 -4.48 4.54
CA LEU A 8 -2.66 -4.69 5.90
C LEU A 8 -2.54 -3.44 6.77
N MET A 9 -1.44 -2.69 6.64
CA MET A 9 -1.26 -1.42 7.36
C MET A 9 -2.27 -0.36 6.89
N LEU A 10 -2.52 -0.25 5.58
CA LEU A 10 -3.52 0.68 5.04
C LEU A 10 -4.94 0.29 5.47
N ASN A 11 -5.24 -1.01 5.57
CA ASN A 11 -6.52 -1.46 6.12
C ASN A 11 -6.68 -1.10 7.61
N ALA A 12 -5.63 -1.22 8.42
CA ALA A 12 -5.65 -0.79 9.82
C ALA A 12 -5.88 0.73 9.98
N VAL A 13 -5.31 1.53 9.08
CA VAL A 13 -5.58 2.97 9.01
C VAL A 13 -7.05 3.25 8.67
N ASN A 14 -7.62 2.53 7.69
CA ASN A 14 -9.05 2.65 7.36
C ASN A 14 -9.96 2.29 8.53
N LEU A 15 -9.64 1.21 9.24
CA LEU A 15 -10.39 0.82 10.43
C LEU A 15 -10.35 1.92 11.50
N SER A 16 -9.18 2.56 11.69
CA SER A 16 -9.04 3.68 12.61
C SER A 16 -9.91 4.87 12.20
N PHE A 17 -9.90 5.25 10.91
CA PHE A 17 -10.73 6.35 10.40
C PHE A 17 -12.22 6.08 10.60
N VAL A 18 -12.70 4.88 10.28
CA VAL A 18 -14.12 4.51 10.45
C VAL A 18 -14.50 4.45 11.94
N ALA A 19 -13.63 3.91 12.79
CA ALA A 19 -13.87 3.85 14.24
C ALA A 19 -14.00 5.25 14.86
N PHE A 20 -13.12 6.19 14.50
CA PHE A 20 -13.20 7.57 14.97
C PHE A 20 -14.36 8.33 14.35
N ALA A 21 -14.68 8.11 13.08
CA ALA A 21 -15.86 8.67 12.43
C ALA A 21 -17.15 8.29 13.18
N TYR A 22 -17.27 7.02 13.55
CA TYR A 22 -18.38 6.52 14.37
C TYR A 22 -18.38 7.16 15.76
N ARG A 23 -17.23 7.21 16.44
CA ARG A 23 -17.14 7.73 17.82
C ARG A 23 -17.40 9.24 17.93
N LEU A 24 -16.99 10.01 16.94
CA LEU A 24 -17.13 11.48 16.89
C LEU A 24 -18.39 11.93 16.14
N GLN A 25 -19.14 11.00 15.54
CA GLN A 25 -20.32 11.30 14.70
C GLN A 25 -19.99 12.24 13.55
N GLN A 26 -18.82 12.05 12.93
CA GLN A 26 -18.33 12.86 11.81
C GLN A 26 -18.21 12.01 10.56
N VAL A 27 -18.69 12.53 9.43
CA VAL A 27 -18.64 11.83 8.14
C VAL A 27 -17.23 11.82 7.53
N ASP A 28 -16.37 12.76 7.93
CA ASP A 28 -15.05 12.98 7.34
C ASP A 28 -14.18 11.72 7.36
N GLY A 29 -14.19 10.94 8.44
CA GLY A 29 -13.41 9.70 8.50
C GLY A 29 -13.87 8.62 7.51
N HIS A 30 -15.16 8.59 7.13
CA HIS A 30 -15.62 7.71 6.04
C HIS A 30 -15.07 8.17 4.68
N ILE A 31 -15.02 9.48 4.45
CA ILE A 31 -14.49 10.07 3.21
C ILE A 31 -12.98 9.79 3.10
N PHE A 32 -12.23 9.96 4.19
CA PHE A 32 -10.80 9.63 4.22
C PHE A 32 -10.53 8.15 3.99
N ALA A 33 -11.29 7.25 4.61
CA ALA A 33 -11.16 5.81 4.37
C ALA A 33 -11.39 5.45 2.89
N PHE A 34 -12.36 6.08 2.23
CA PHE A 34 -12.57 5.91 0.79
C PHE A 34 -11.37 6.38 -0.04
N PHE A 35 -10.81 7.54 0.30
CA PHE A 35 -9.63 8.06 -0.39
C PHE A 35 -8.40 7.15 -0.23
N VAL A 36 -8.19 6.62 0.98
CA VAL A 36 -7.10 5.65 1.24
C VAL A 36 -7.29 4.37 0.44
N MET A 37 -8.51 3.86 0.27
CA MET A 37 -8.76 2.70 -0.60
C MET A 37 -8.36 2.97 -2.07
N VAL A 38 -8.60 4.18 -2.56
CA VAL A 38 -8.16 4.58 -3.92
C VAL A 38 -6.63 4.62 -4.01
N ILE A 39 -5.96 5.18 -2.99
CA ILE A 39 -4.48 5.20 -2.92
C ILE A 39 -3.92 3.78 -2.87
N ALA A 40 -4.48 2.89 -2.04
CA ALA A 40 -4.07 1.49 -1.94
C ALA A 40 -4.16 0.78 -3.30
N ALA A 41 -5.27 0.95 -4.03
CA ALA A 41 -5.42 0.39 -5.37
C ALA A 41 -4.35 0.92 -6.36
N ALA A 42 -4.05 2.22 -6.31
CA ALA A 42 -3.01 2.83 -7.15
C ALA A 42 -1.60 2.34 -6.78
N GLU A 43 -1.29 2.24 -5.48
CA GLU A 43 -0.02 1.72 -4.97
C GLU A 43 0.19 0.26 -5.37
N ALA A 44 -0.81 -0.60 -5.17
CA ALA A 44 -0.75 -2.01 -5.54
C ALA A 44 -0.46 -2.19 -7.04
N ALA A 45 -1.08 -1.38 -7.90
CA ALA A 45 -0.84 -1.42 -9.34
C ALA A 45 0.62 -1.04 -9.69
N VAL A 46 1.14 0.03 -9.09
CA VAL A 46 2.52 0.49 -9.32
C VAL A 46 3.54 -0.48 -8.71
N GLY A 47 3.34 -0.91 -7.47
CA GLY A 47 4.20 -1.86 -6.77
C GLY A 47 4.30 -3.19 -7.50
N LEU A 48 3.18 -3.74 -7.98
CA LEU A 48 3.18 -4.96 -8.78
C LEU A 48 3.85 -4.77 -10.14
N ALA A 49 3.62 -3.63 -10.81
CA ALA A 49 4.29 -3.34 -12.08
C ALA A 49 5.82 -3.31 -11.94
N ILE A 50 6.34 -2.72 -10.84
CA ILE A 50 7.77 -2.71 -10.54
C ILE A 50 8.27 -4.14 -10.26
N VAL A 51 7.56 -4.91 -9.44
CA VAL A 51 7.93 -6.30 -9.13
C VAL A 51 8.00 -7.15 -10.41
N LEU A 52 7.00 -7.03 -11.30
CA LEU A 52 6.99 -7.72 -12.58
C LEU A 52 8.13 -7.28 -13.50
N ALA A 53 8.44 -5.98 -13.54
CA ALA A 53 9.57 -5.47 -14.31
C ALA A 53 10.90 -6.05 -13.78
N LEU A 54 11.09 -6.15 -12.47
CA LEU A 54 12.27 -6.75 -11.85
C LEU A 54 12.36 -8.26 -12.14
N PHE A 55 11.24 -9.00 -12.04
CA PHE A 55 11.18 -10.42 -12.38
C PHE A 55 11.56 -10.71 -13.83
N ARG A 56 11.32 -9.77 -14.76
CA ARG A 56 11.74 -9.94 -16.16
C ARG A 56 13.25 -9.87 -16.35
N TYR A 57 13.97 -9.16 -15.49
CA TYR A 57 15.43 -9.02 -15.57
C TYR A 57 16.17 -9.97 -14.61
N ARG A 58 15.52 -10.40 -13.52
CA ARG A 58 16.08 -11.29 -12.51
C ARG A 58 15.09 -12.41 -12.20
N ALA A 59 15.53 -13.67 -12.28
CA ALA A 59 14.67 -14.84 -12.05
C ALA A 59 14.08 -14.90 -10.63
N ALA A 60 14.66 -14.16 -9.68
CA ALA A 60 14.17 -13.98 -8.31
C ALA A 60 14.10 -12.49 -7.96
N VAL A 61 13.10 -12.11 -7.16
CA VAL A 61 12.95 -10.76 -6.61
C VAL A 61 13.25 -10.80 -5.12
N GLU A 62 14.51 -10.52 -4.80
CA GLU A 62 14.95 -10.23 -3.44
C GLU A 62 15.24 -8.74 -3.32
N ALA A 63 14.58 -8.07 -2.38
CA ALA A 63 14.66 -6.62 -2.25
C ALA A 63 16.06 -6.13 -1.84
N ASP A 64 16.80 -6.94 -1.09
CA ASP A 64 18.15 -6.62 -0.60
C ASP A 64 19.21 -6.67 -1.73
N GLU A 65 18.94 -7.43 -2.80
CA GLU A 65 19.85 -7.58 -3.93
C GLU A 65 19.71 -6.49 -5.00
N VAL A 66 18.70 -5.63 -4.90
CA VAL A 66 18.44 -4.52 -5.84
C VAL A 66 19.35 -3.31 -5.49
N GLY A 67 20.66 -3.50 -5.61
CA GLY A 67 21.68 -2.49 -5.28
C GLY A 67 22.27 -1.77 -6.48
N VAL A 68 21.45 -1.25 -7.40
CA VAL A 68 21.92 -0.62 -8.65
C VAL A 68 22.26 0.87 -8.48
N LEU A 69 21.71 1.54 -7.47
CA LEU A 69 22.01 2.94 -7.15
C LEU A 69 23.13 3.00 -6.09
N ARG A 70 24.39 2.97 -6.55
CA ARG A 70 25.56 3.38 -5.77
C ARG A 70 26.16 4.60 -6.47
N LEU A 71 26.14 5.75 -5.79
CA LEU A 71 26.93 6.93 -6.15
C LEU A 71 28.38 6.73 -5.69
#